data_AF-A0A964NZQ5-F1
#
_entry.id   AF-A0A964NZQ5-F1
#
_cell.length_a   1.000
_cell.length_b   1.000
_cell.length_c   1.000
_cell.angle_alpha   90.00
_cell.angle_beta   90.00
_cell.angle_gamma   90.00
#
_symmetry.space_group_name_H-M   'P 1'
#
loop_
_entity.id
_entity.type
_entity.pdbx_description
1 polymer ?
#
loop_
_entity_poly.entity_id
_entity_poly.type
_entity_poly.pdbx_seq_one_letter_code
_entity_poly.pdbx_strand_id
1 'polypeptide(L)'
;MSENVVKSAARVLEVFEYFARRRTPATVGEVCNALGYPQSSTSVLLKSMFTLGYLSYDQGSRRYSPSVKVAMLGEWIPEELQAGADDVGHPMASIQVPQA
;
A
#
# COMPACT_ATOMS: atom_id res chain seq x y z
N MET A 1 -17.28 11.78 -10.84
CA MET A 1 -16.17 12.76 -10.83
C MET A 1 -14.87 12.00 -10.60
N SER A 2 -14.21 11.56 -11.67
CA SER A 2 -12.88 10.95 -11.56
C SER A 2 -11.87 12.08 -11.72
N GLU A 3 -11.47 12.67 -10.60
CA GLU A 3 -10.38 13.63 -10.54
C GLU A 3 -9.12 13.04 -11.19
N ASN A 4 -8.29 13.90 -11.77
CA ASN A 4 -7.09 13.58 -12.54
C ASN A 4 -6.00 12.91 -11.69
N VAL A 5 -6.23 11.70 -11.20
CA VAL A 5 -5.21 10.92 -10.52
C VAL A 5 -4.13 10.56 -11.54
N VAL A 6 -2.90 11.01 -11.27
CA VAL A 6 -1.74 10.68 -12.09
C VAL A 6 -1.52 9.17 -12.00
N LYS A 7 -1.73 8.46 -13.12
CA LYS A 7 -1.72 6.99 -13.16
C LYS A 7 -0.46 6.37 -12.56
N SER A 8 0.72 6.97 -12.76
CA SER A 8 1.97 6.47 -12.19
C SER A 8 1.99 6.58 -10.66
N ALA A 9 1.45 7.64 -10.08
CA ALA A 9 1.35 7.80 -8.63
C ALA A 9 0.39 6.76 -8.02
N ALA A 10 -0.78 6.57 -8.63
CA ALA A 10 -1.72 5.52 -8.21
C ALA A 10 -1.06 4.14 -8.20
N ARG A 11 -0.37 3.78 -9.29
CA ARG A 11 0.28 2.48 -9.41
C ARG A 11 1.36 2.22 -8.36
N VAL A 12 2.06 3.26 -7.90
CA VAL A 12 3.04 3.11 -6.79
C VAL A 12 2.33 2.69 -5.50
N LEU A 13 1.21 3.35 -5.17
CA LEU A 13 0.44 3.05 -3.97
C LEU A 13 -0.20 1.66 -4.05
N GLU A 14 -0.79 1.31 -5.19
CA GLU A 14 -1.38 -0.01 -5.45
C GLU A 14 -0.35 -1.15 -5.29
N VAL A 15 0.92 -0.92 -5.66
CA VAL A 15 2.03 -1.86 -5.42
C VAL A 15 2.33 -2.01 -3.93
N PHE A 16 2.38 -0.93 -3.16
CA PHE A 16 2.59 -1.03 -1.71
C PHE A 16 1.44 -1.74 -1.02
N GLU A 17 0.20 -1.43 -1.38
CA GLU A 17 -0.98 -2.13 -0.86
C GLU A 17 -0.98 -3.62 -1.21
N TYR A 18 -0.55 -3.98 -2.42
CA TYR A 18 -0.36 -5.36 -2.81
C TYR A 18 0.61 -6.08 -1.87
N PHE A 19 1.77 -5.47 -1.56
CA PHE A 19 2.71 -6.05 -0.60
C PHE A 19 2.17 -6.07 0.83
N ALA A 20 1.44 -5.03 1.25
CA ALA A 20 0.81 -4.96 2.57
C ALA A 20 -0.20 -6.11 2.79
N ARG A 21 -1.00 -6.43 1.76
CA ARG A 21 -1.93 -7.57 1.77
C ARG A 21 -1.20 -8.92 1.68
N ARG A 22 -0.21 -9.03 0.78
CA ARG A 22 0.48 -10.29 0.48
C ARG A 22 1.46 -10.74 1.57
N ARG A 23 2.09 -9.80 2.28
CA ARG A 23 3.09 -10.03 3.36
C ARG A 23 4.26 -10.96 3.00
N THR A 24 4.55 -11.15 1.72
CA THR A 24 5.68 -11.94 1.21
C THR A 24 6.28 -11.30 -0.05
N PRO A 25 7.58 -11.51 -0.35
CA PRO A 25 8.19 -10.98 -1.56
C PRO A 25 7.56 -11.53 -2.85
N ALA A 26 7.56 -10.72 -3.91
CA ALA A 26 6.91 -11.04 -5.17
C ALA A 26 7.80 -10.74 -6.38
N THR A 27 7.71 -11.60 -7.38
CA THR A 27 8.31 -11.38 -8.70
C THR A 27 7.52 -10.32 -9.48
N VAL A 28 8.13 -9.77 -10.54
CA VAL A 28 7.43 -8.86 -11.47
C VAL A 28 6.14 -9.50 -12.01
N GLY A 29 6.19 -10.78 -12.38
CA GLY A 29 5.04 -11.49 -12.94
C GLY A 29 3.87 -11.59 -11.96
N GLU A 30 4.15 -11.88 -10.69
CA GLU A 30 3.13 -11.93 -9.64
C GLU A 30 2.46 -10.55 -9.42
N VAL A 31 3.25 -9.46 -9.48
CA VAL A 31 2.70 -8.09 -9.38
C VAL A 31 1.85 -7.74 -10.60
N CYS A 32 2.31 -8.05 -11.81
CA CYS A 32 1.54 -7.82 -13.05
C CYS A 32 0.20 -8.54 -13.02
N ASN A 33 0.20 -9.82 -12.64
CA ASN A 33 -1.00 -10.65 -12.63
C ASN A 33 -1.99 -10.16 -11.57
N ALA A 34 -1.50 -9.76 -10.39
CA ALA A 34 -2.36 -9.29 -9.31
C ALA A 34 -2.99 -7.92 -9.58
N LEU A 35 -2.26 -7.02 -10.26
CA LEU A 35 -2.70 -5.64 -10.49
C LEU A 35 -3.23 -5.38 -11.92
N GLY A 36 -3.19 -6.38 -12.80
CA GLY A 36 -3.66 -6.24 -14.19
C GLY A 36 -2.79 -5.30 -15.04
N TYR A 37 -1.52 -5.12 -14.69
CA TYR A 37 -0.63 -4.18 -15.36
C TYR A 37 0.20 -4.82 -16.49
N PRO A 38 0.53 -4.07 -17.56
CA PRO A 38 1.48 -4.52 -18.57
C PRO A 38 2.89 -4.77 -18.02
N GLN A 39 3.49 -5.91 -18.37
CA GLN A 39 4.76 -6.39 -17.82
C GLN A 39 5.93 -5.41 -17.98
N SER A 40 6.09 -4.79 -19.15
CA SER A 40 7.18 -3.84 -19.41
C SER A 40 7.10 -2.64 -18.46
N SER A 41 5.91 -2.04 -18.34
CA SER A 41 5.68 -0.88 -17.47
C SER A 41 5.83 -1.21 -15.99
N THR A 42 5.39 -2.40 -15.55
CA THR A 42 5.57 -2.86 -14.17
C THR A 42 7.04 -3.11 -13.84
N SER A 43 7.80 -3.68 -14.77
CA SER A 43 9.25 -3.89 -14.59
C SER A 43 9.97 -2.55 -14.37
N VAL A 44 9.66 -1.54 -15.19
CA VAL A 44 10.22 -0.19 -15.05
C VAL A 44 9.78 0.44 -13.72
N LEU A 45 8.51 0.32 -13.36
CA LEU A 45 7.96 0.85 -12.10
C LEU A 45 8.69 0.26 -10.87
N LEU A 46 8.75 -1.07 -10.77
CA LEU A 46 9.39 -1.75 -9.63
C LEU A 46 10.89 -1.46 -9.58
N LYS A 47 11.56 -1.39 -10.74
CA LYS A 47 12.96 -1.00 -10.79
C LYS A 47 13.17 0.44 -10.31
N SER A 48 12.31 1.37 -10.71
CA SER A 48 12.37 2.76 -10.23
C SER A 48 12.16 2.84 -8.72
N MET A 49 11.16 2.14 -8.18
CA MET A 49 10.91 2.11 -6.73
C MET A 49 12.08 1.48 -5.95
N PHE A 50 12.73 0.45 -6.50
CA PHE A 50 13.97 -0.11 -5.96
C PHE A 50 15.11 0.92 -5.98
N THR A 51 15.33 1.60 -7.11
CA THR A 51 16.36 2.65 -7.22
C THR A 51 16.13 3.80 -6.25
N LEU A 52 14.87 4.16 -5.98
CA LEU A 52 14.48 5.16 -4.98
C LEU A 52 14.60 4.66 -3.52
N GLY A 53 14.96 3.40 -3.34
CA GLY A 53 15.17 2.75 -2.04
C GLY A 53 13.88 2.35 -1.33
N TYR A 54 12.73 2.36 -2.00
CA TYR A 54 11.44 1.96 -1.40
C TYR A 54 11.14 0.47 -1.56
N LEU A 55 11.80 -0.22 -2.48
CA LEU A 55 11.79 -1.67 -2.56
C LEU A 55 13.20 -2.21 -2.37
N SER A 56 13.30 -3.39 -1.77
CA SER A 56 14.46 -4.27 -1.85
C SER A 56 14.26 -5.29 -2.97
N TYR A 57 15.35 -5.71 -3.63
CA TYR A 57 15.33 -6.73 -4.68
C TYR A 57 16.34 -7.82 -4.36
N ASP A 58 15.86 -9.05 -4.23
CA ASP A 58 16.73 -10.23 -4.12
C ASP A 58 16.99 -10.79 -5.51
N GLN A 59 18.27 -10.82 -5.90
CA GLN A 59 18.69 -11.32 -7.23
C GLN A 59 18.53 -12.84 -7.34
N GLY A 60 18.67 -13.58 -6.23
CA GLY A 60 18.58 -15.04 -6.22
C GLY A 60 17.17 -15.52 -6.53
N SER A 61 16.18 -15.01 -5.79
CA SER A 61 14.77 -15.34 -6.02
C SER A 61 14.07 -14.46 -7.07
N ARG A 62 14.73 -13.37 -7.51
CA ARG A 62 14.17 -12.37 -8.43
C ARG A 62 12.88 -11.72 -7.90
N ARG A 63 12.85 -11.48 -6.58
CA ARG A 63 11.68 -10.95 -5.87
C ARG A 63 11.93 -9.55 -5.33
N TYR A 64 10.89 -8.75 -5.38
CA TYR A 64 10.78 -7.44 -4.74
C TYR A 64 10.05 -7.55 -3.41
N SER A 65 10.39 -6.68 -2.47
CA SER A 65 9.67 -6.49 -1.21
C SER A 65 9.79 -5.02 -0.76
N PRO A 66 8.85 -4.48 0.04
CA PRO A 66 9.01 -3.16 0.64
C PRO A 66 10.28 -3.10 1.48
N SER A 67 11.01 -1.99 1.40
CA SER A 67 12.16 -1.75 2.27
C SER A 67 11.70 -1.13 3.61
N VAL A 68 12.60 -1.10 4.59
CA VAL A 68 12.38 -0.41 5.89
C VAL A 68 11.99 1.06 5.70
N LYS A 69 12.48 1.71 4.63
CA LYS A 69 12.13 3.10 4.30
C LYS A 69 10.62 3.32 4.21
N VAL A 70 9.85 2.32 3.75
CA VAL A 70 8.39 2.41 3.65
C VAL A 70 7.75 2.46 5.04
N ALA A 71 8.23 1.67 6.00
CA ALA A 71 7.71 1.68 7.37
C ALA A 71 7.98 3.01 8.07
N MET A 72 9.16 3.58 7.86
CA MET A 72 9.56 4.87 8.47
C MET A 72 8.72 6.06 7.97
N LEU A 73 8.05 5.96 6.82
CA LEU A 73 7.18 7.03 6.33
C LEU A 73 6.03 7.36 7.29
N GLY A 74 5.60 6.40 8.11
CA GLY A 74 4.53 6.56 9.10
C GLY A 74 4.99 6.80 10.53
N GLU A 75 6.30 6.77 10.81
CA GLU A 75 6.85 6.85 12.17
C GLU A 75 6.51 8.17 12.89
N TRP A 76 6.39 9.27 12.14
CA TRP A 76 6.07 10.59 12.67
C TRP A 76 4.57 10.82 12.87
N ILE A 77 3.72 9.86 12.48
CA ILE A 77 2.27 9.98 12.61
C ILE A 77 1.90 9.72 14.08
N PRO A 78 1.31 10.70 14.80
CA PRO A 78 0.89 10.52 16.19
C PRO A 78 -0.08 9.34 16.35
N GLU A 79 0.02 8.62 17.47
CA GLU A 79 -0.85 7.48 17.82
C GLU A 79 -2.36 7.86 17.82
N GLU A 80 -2.67 9.12 18.10
CA GLU A 80 -4.02 9.69 18.07
C GLU A 80 -4.69 9.59 16.68
N LEU A 81 -3.91 9.55 15.60
CA LEU A 81 -4.43 9.33 14.24
C LEU A 81 -4.71 7.85 13.95
N GLN A 82 -4.02 6.93 14.63
CA GLN A 82 -4.24 5.48 14.48
C GLN A 82 -5.52 5.03 15.20
N ALA A 83 -5.85 5.66 16.34
CA ALA A 83 -7.07 5.40 17.09
C ALA A 83 -8.38 5.66 16.31
N GLY A 84 -8.34 6.51 15.26
CA GLY A 84 -9.50 6.81 14.41
C GLY A 84 -9.64 5.88 13.18
N ALA A 85 -8.63 5.09 12.84
CA ALA A 85 -8.68 4.17 11.70
C ALA A 85 -9.33 2.82 12.06
N ASP A 86 -9.40 2.50 13.36
CA ASP A 86 -9.99 1.26 13.88
C ASP A 86 -11.50 1.40 14.22
N ASP A 87 -12.11 2.58 14.03
CA ASP A 87 -13.52 2.86 14.40
C ASP A 87 -14.55 2.61 13.27
N VAL A 88 -14.13 2.10 12.10
CA VAL A 88 -15.09 1.71 11.05
C VAL A 88 -15.62 0.30 11.34
N GLY A 89 -16.45 0.16 12.39
CA GLY A 89 -17.04 -1.15 12.68
C GLY A 89 -17.78 -1.39 13.98
N HIS A 90 -18.60 -0.49 14.53
CA HIS A 90 -19.78 -0.92 15.30
C HIS A 90 -20.95 0.07 15.21
N PRO A 91 -22.20 -0.43 15.18
CA PRO A 91 -23.37 0.31 14.75
C PRO A 91 -23.77 1.38 15.76
N MET A 92 -24.43 2.43 15.25
CA MET A 92 -25.14 3.46 16.00
C MET A 92 -25.92 2.86 17.18
N ALA A 93 -25.32 2.91 18.37
CA ALA A 93 -26.05 2.71 19.60
C ALA A 93 -27.05 3.87 19.74
N SER A 94 -28.30 3.47 19.81
CA SER A 94 -29.50 4.30 19.88
C SER A 94 -29.30 5.45 20.86
N ILE A 95 -29.64 6.66 20.41
CA ILE A 95 -29.95 7.79 21.29
C ILE A 95 -31.02 7.33 22.28
N GLN A 96 -30.65 7.19 23.55
CA GLN A 96 -31.60 7.09 24.64
C GLN A 96 -31.78 8.50 25.22
N VAL A 97 -32.93 9.09 24.96
CA VAL A 97 -33.38 10.34 25.58
C VAL A 97 -33.62 10.07 27.07
N PRO A 98 -33.05 10.84 28.01
CA PRO A 98 -33.40 10.70 29.41
C PRO A 98 -34.82 11.22 29.61
N GLN A 99 -35.71 10.37 30.13
CA GLN A 99 -36.99 10.76 30.70
C GLN A 99 -36.85 10.65 32.23
N ALA A 100 -36.68 11.80 32.88
CA ALA A 100 -37.14 12.11 34.24
C ALA A 100 -36.82 13.58 34.53
#